data_AF-A0A7T5RP54-F1
#
_entry.id   AF-A0A7T5RP54-F1
#
_cell.length_a   1.000
_cell.length_b   1.000
_cell.length_c   1.000
_cell.angle_alpha   90.00
_cell.angle_beta   90.00
_cell.angle_gamma   90.00
#
_symmetry.space_group_name_H-M   'P 1'
#
loop_
_entity.id
_entity.type
_entity.pdbx_description
1 polymer ?
#
loop_
_entity_poly.entity_id
_entity_poly.type
_entity_poly.pdbx_seq_one_letter_code
_entity_poly.pdbx_strand_id
1 'polypeptide(L)' 'MRNPQIISRKITATQQLFGPIEQKVIPSWNIAGRPKNVKKGTFGFNFQTNHLEYWNGSAWLKLPMKKI' A
#
# COMPACT_ATOMS: atom_id res chain seq x y z
N MET A 1 17.58 -6.71 -35.79
CA MET A 1 17.34 -7.24 -34.43
C MET A 1 17.62 -6.15 -33.42
N ARG A 2 16.59 -5.56 -32.78
CA ARG A 2 16.76 -4.61 -31.67
C ARG A 2 15.79 -4.96 -30.54
N ASN A 3 16.39 -5.07 -29.35
CA ASN A 3 15.88 -5.62 -28.10
C ASN A 3 14.87 -4.68 -27.42
N PRO A 4 13.65 -5.11 -27.05
CA PRO A 4 12.71 -4.26 -26.31
C PRO A 4 13.01 -4.34 -24.80
N GLN A 5 13.72 -3.34 -24.28
CA GLN A 5 13.83 -3.12 -22.83
C GLN A 5 12.48 -2.57 -22.33
N ILE A 6 11.69 -3.43 -21.69
CA ILE A 6 10.48 -3.07 -20.97
C ILE A 6 10.92 -2.22 -19.76
N ILE A 7 10.82 -0.90 -19.88
CA ILE A 7 11.13 0.03 -18.80
C ILE A 7 10.04 -0.09 -17.74
N SER A 8 10.43 -0.57 -16.56
CA SER A 8 9.67 -0.54 -15.32
C SER A 8 8.99 0.81 -15.13
N ARG A 9 7.67 0.81 -14.92
CA ARG A 9 6.90 1.99 -14.57
C ARG A 9 7.42 2.55 -13.24
N LYS A 10 8.32 3.54 -13.30
CA LYS A 10 8.52 4.46 -12.19
C LYS A 10 7.22 5.25 -12.06
N ILE A 11 6.44 4.95 -11.04
CA ILE A 11 5.32 5.80 -10.65
C ILE A 11 5.93 6.99 -9.93
N THR A 12 6.44 7.95 -10.69
CA THR A 12 6.77 9.28 -10.18
C THR A 12 5.47 10.08 -10.16
N ALA A 13 4.67 9.89 -9.12
CA ALA A 13 3.77 10.92 -8.63
C ALA A 13 4.54 11.50 -7.42
N THR A 14 5.01 12.74 -7.38
CA THR A 14 4.35 13.99 -7.74
C THR A 14 5.39 15.11 -7.73
N GLN A 15 5.40 15.96 -8.76
CA GLN A 15 5.82 17.34 -8.61
C GLN A 15 4.56 18.19 -8.79
N GLN A 16 3.83 18.42 -7.71
CA GLN A 16 2.80 19.46 -7.63
C GLN A 16 3.17 20.40 -6.49
N LEU A 17 3.60 21.60 -6.89
CA LEU A 17 3.83 22.77 -6.05
C LEU A 17 2.49 23.26 -5.47
N PHE A 18 2.01 22.66 -4.39
CA PHE A 18 1.03 23.27 -3.49
C PHE A 18 1.39 22.81 -2.08
N GLY A 19 1.34 23.71 -1.08
CA GLY A 19 1.83 23.49 0.29
C GLY A 19 1.39 22.17 0.91
N PRO A 20 2.06 21.67 1.96
CA PRO A 20 1.88 20.30 2.45
C PRO A 20 0.40 20.05 2.76
N ILE A 21 -0.29 19.39 1.83
CA ILE A 21 -1.58 18.80 2.12
C ILE A 21 -1.24 17.64 3.06
N GLU A 22 -1.51 17.80 4.35
CA GLU A 22 -1.49 16.70 5.33
C GLU A 22 -2.64 15.72 5.03
N GLN A 23 -2.67 15.18 3.82
CA GLN A 23 -3.65 14.21 3.44
C GLN A 23 -3.21 12.88 4.03
N LYS A 24 -3.85 12.51 5.14
CA LYS A 24 -3.60 11.25 5.82
C LYS A 24 -4.10 10.10 4.92
N VAL A 25 -3.23 9.62 4.05
CA VAL A 25 -3.52 8.47 3.19
C VAL A 25 -3.36 7.19 3.99
N ILE A 26 -4.25 6.23 3.77
CA ILE A 26 -4.09 4.89 4.32
C ILE A 26 -2.93 4.22 3.56
N PRO A 27 -1.88 3.74 4.25
CA PRO A 27 -0.76 3.08 3.58
C PRO A 27 -1.25 1.85 2.83
N SER A 28 -0.69 1.61 1.65
CA SER A 28 -1.06 0.48 0.79
C SER A 28 0.15 -0.36 0.39
N TRP A 29 -0.01 -1.67 0.34
CA TRP A 29 1.07 -2.61 0.02
C TRP A 29 0.56 -3.85 -0.74
N ASN A 30 1.48 -4.59 -1.36
CA ASN A 30 1.23 -5.97 -1.79
C ASN A 30 1.72 -6.94 -0.70
N ILE A 31 1.52 -8.25 -0.91
CA ILE A 31 1.93 -9.27 0.09
C ILE A 31 3.45 -9.20 0.38
N ALA A 32 4.29 -9.02 -0.64
CA ALA A 32 5.74 -8.94 -0.49
C ALA A 32 6.23 -7.63 0.14
N GLY A 33 5.49 -6.54 -0.07
CA GLY A 33 5.75 -5.19 0.44
C GLY A 33 5.11 -4.92 1.80
N ARG A 34 4.52 -5.94 2.44
CA ARG A 34 4.04 -5.82 3.81
C ARG A 34 5.19 -5.37 4.73
N PRO A 35 4.97 -4.34 5.55
CA PRO A 35 6.00 -3.88 6.46
C PRO A 35 6.36 -4.99 7.46
N LYS A 36 7.67 -5.25 7.61
CA LYS A 36 8.20 -6.36 8.43
C LYS A 36 8.26 -6.04 9.93
N ASN A 37 8.51 -4.77 10.27
CA ASN A 37 8.61 -4.28 11.64
C ASN A 37 7.35 -3.48 12.02
N VAL A 38 6.19 -4.13 11.95
CA VAL A 38 4.91 -3.50 12.24
C VAL A 38 4.58 -3.50 13.72
N LYS A 39 4.11 -2.35 14.23
CA LYS A 39 3.55 -2.24 15.57
C LYS A 39 2.13 -2.79 15.55
N LYS A 40 1.74 -3.45 16.65
CA LYS A 40 0.33 -3.85 16.85
C LYS A 40 -0.56 -2.62 16.66
N GLY A 41 -1.60 -2.75 15.84
CA GLY A 41 -2.48 -1.62 15.51
C GLY A 41 -2.24 -1.00 14.13
N THR A 42 -1.12 -1.32 13.46
CA THR A 42 -0.91 -0.88 12.07
C THR A 42 -1.97 -1.49 11.16
N PHE A 43 -2.61 -0.66 10.35
CA PHE A 43 -3.55 -1.09 9.33
C PHE A 43 -3.21 -0.44 7.99
N GLY A 44 -3.69 -1.03 6.91
CA GLY A 44 -3.52 -0.49 5.57
C GLY A 44 -4.22 -1.34 4.53
N PHE A 45 -4.16 -0.91 3.27
CA PHE A 45 -4.86 -1.57 2.18
C PHE A 45 -3.92 -2.50 1.41
N ASN A 46 -4.27 -3.78 1.32
CA ASN A 46 -3.55 -4.70 0.46
C ASN A 46 -4.20 -4.76 -0.92
N PHE A 47 -3.58 -4.11 -1.90
CA PHE A 47 -4.11 -4.02 -3.26
C PHE A 47 -3.99 -5.33 -4.04
N GLN A 48 -3.21 -6.31 -3.56
CA GLN A 48 -3.13 -7.64 -4.16
C GLN A 48 -4.31 -8.51 -3.71
N THR A 49 -4.76 -8.36 -2.46
CA THR A 49 -5.89 -9.12 -1.92
C THR A 49 -7.21 -8.35 -1.95
N ASN A 50 -7.18 -7.07 -2.33
CA ASN A 50 -8.30 -6.13 -2.30
C ASN A 50 -9.00 -6.04 -0.93
N HIS A 51 -8.24 -6.20 0.14
CA HIS A 51 -8.74 -6.14 1.52
C HIS A 51 -7.96 -5.13 2.35
N LEU A 52 -8.64 -4.50 3.31
CA LEU A 52 -7.95 -3.82 4.39
C LEU A 52 -7.30 -4.89 5.28
N GLU A 53 -6.05 -4.69 5.64
CA GLU A 53 -5.30 -5.56 6.53
C GLU A 53 -4.97 -4.83 7.83
N TYR A 54 -5.02 -5.55 8.93
CA TYR A 54 -4.71 -5.08 10.27
C TYR A 54 -3.69 -6.01 10.93
N TRP A 55 -2.65 -5.44 11.53
CA TRP A 55 -1.63 -6.18 12.26
C TRP A 55 -2.01 -6.32 13.74
N ASN A 56 -2.30 -7.55 14.17
CA ASN A 56 -2.67 -7.83 15.56
C ASN A 56 -1.46 -8.02 16.51
N GLY A 57 -0.23 -7.96 15.99
CA GLY A 57 1.01 -8.23 16.72
C GLY A 57 1.67 -9.56 16.34
N SER A 58 0.95 -10.47 15.69
CA SER A 58 1.45 -11.79 15.29
C SER A 58 1.14 -12.14 13.83
N ALA A 59 0.04 -11.61 13.28
CA ALA A 59 -0.40 -11.87 11.92
C ALA A 59 -1.20 -10.70 11.34
N TRP A 60 -1.26 -10.65 10.00
CA TRP A 60 -2.14 -9.76 9.24
C TRP A 60 -3.55 -10.36 9.16
N LEU A 61 -4.50 -9.69 9.79
CA LEU A 61 -5.92 -10.01 9.72
C LEU A 61 -6.55 -9.23 8.56
N LYS A 62 -7.42 -9.90 7.79
CA LYS A 62 -8.22 -9.26 6.74
C LYS A 62 -9.47 -8.68 7.38
N LEU A 63 -9.77 -7.41 7.11
CA LEU A 63 -10.98 -6.74 7.55
C LEU A 63 -11.97 -6.72 6.37
N PRO A 64 -12.99 -7.61 6.36
CA PRO A 64 -14.03 -7.54 5.36
C PRO A 64 -14.86 -6.28 5.57
N MET A 65 -15.07 -5.50 4.51
CA MET A 65 -15.99 -4.37 4.56
C MET A 65 -17.42 -4.89 4.47
N LYS A 66 -18.23 -4.64 5.50
CA LYS A 66 -19.67 -4.88 5.43
C LYS A 66 -20.28 -3.82 4.51
N LYS A 67 -20.99 -4.25 3.47
CA LYS A 67 -21.81 -3.36 2.65
C LYS A 67 -22.98 -2.89 3.53
N ILE A 68 -23.06 -1.59 3.77
CA ILE A 68 -24.20 -0.91 4.40
C ILE A 68 -25.26 -0.61 3.35
#